data_AF-A0A367AB47-F1
#
_entry.id   AF-A0A367AB47-F1
#
_cell.length_a   1.000
_cell.length_b   1.000
_cell.length_c   1.000
_cell.angle_alpha   90.00
_cell.angle_beta   90.00
_cell.angle_gamma   90.00
#
_symmetry.space_group_name_H-M   'P 1'
#
loop_
_entity.id
_entity.type
_entity.pdbx_description
1 polymer ?
#
loop_
_entity_poly.entity_id
_entity_poly.type
_entity_poly.pdbx_seq_one_letter_code
_entity_poly.pdbx_strand_id
1 'polypeptide(L)'
;MAASSLLAVVLGFALTVQIRNTAEPDAQVGATREEDLVLILDELNAREEVLRRQINETRQTVEDLSTGQQQSDTAVEEAQARAEAIGILNGTLPARGPGLRITVQDPDGAVPVSVLLDAVQELRGAGAEAIQVDGVRVVASSAITGSPGSLRIDGVPLSAPYDIRAVGPAAAMQVALNVAGGVVADVSRVGGTARATQVDDVVVDALVD
;
A
#
# COMPACT_ATOMS: atom_id res chain seq x y z
N MET A 1 -53.53 -58.45 -83.30
CA MET A 1 -52.59 -59.06 -82.32
C MET A 1 -51.11 -58.67 -82.52
N ALA A 2 -50.72 -57.95 -83.59
CA ALA A 2 -49.30 -57.60 -83.82
C ALA A 2 -48.80 -56.33 -83.07
N ALA A 3 -49.71 -55.41 -82.70
CA ALA A 3 -49.32 -54.17 -82.02
C ALA A 3 -48.94 -54.40 -80.53
N SER A 4 -49.56 -55.37 -79.87
CA SER A 4 -49.35 -55.66 -78.45
C SER A 4 -48.01 -56.33 -78.16
N SER A 5 -47.52 -57.17 -79.09
CA SER A 5 -46.22 -57.85 -78.96
C SER A 5 -45.05 -56.89 -79.15
N LEU A 6 -45.16 -55.92 -80.07
CA LEU A 6 -44.12 -54.91 -80.29
C LEU A 6 -43.95 -54.00 -79.07
N LEU A 7 -45.06 -53.60 -78.45
CA LEU A 7 -45.07 -52.79 -77.23
C LEU A 7 -44.41 -53.50 -76.04
N ALA A 8 -44.66 -54.81 -75.88
CA ALA A 8 -44.04 -55.61 -74.82
C ALA A 8 -42.52 -55.74 -74.99
N VAL A 9 -42.03 -55.86 -76.23
CA VAL A 9 -40.59 -55.93 -76.52
C VAL A 9 -39.90 -54.60 -76.23
N VAL A 10 -40.51 -53.48 -76.63
CA VAL A 10 -39.97 -52.14 -76.37
C VAL A 10 -39.97 -51.82 -74.88
N LEU A 11 -41.04 -52.16 -74.14
CA LEU A 11 -41.07 -51.98 -72.69
C LEU A 11 -40.07 -52.89 -71.98
N GLY A 12 -39.96 -54.15 -72.37
CA GLY A 12 -38.99 -55.08 -71.79
C GLY A 12 -37.55 -54.63 -72.01
N PHE A 13 -37.25 -54.10 -73.21
CA PHE A 13 -35.95 -53.51 -73.53
C PHE A 13 -35.69 -52.21 -72.74
N ALA A 14 -36.68 -51.33 -72.63
CA ALA A 14 -36.57 -50.12 -71.83
C ALA A 14 -36.35 -50.43 -70.34
N LEU A 15 -37.06 -51.42 -69.80
CA LEU A 15 -36.93 -51.84 -68.40
C LEU A 15 -35.55 -52.47 -68.14
N THR A 16 -35.04 -53.29 -69.07
CA THR A 16 -33.70 -53.89 -68.94
C THR A 16 -32.59 -52.87 -69.11
N VAL A 17 -32.75 -51.88 -69.98
CA VAL A 17 -31.85 -50.72 -70.08
C VAL A 17 -31.90 -49.89 -68.80
N GLN A 18 -33.09 -49.65 -68.25
CA GLN A 18 -33.26 -48.89 -67.01
C GLN A 18 -32.64 -49.62 -65.82
N ILE A 19 -32.81 -50.94 -65.72
CA ILE A 19 -32.18 -51.78 -64.69
C ILE A 19 -30.65 -51.82 -64.85
N ARG A 20 -30.12 -51.87 -66.08
CA ARG A 20 -28.66 -51.78 -66.33
C ARG A 20 -28.09 -50.39 -66.04
N ASN A 21 -28.84 -49.32 -66.33
CA ASN A 21 -28.41 -47.95 -66.04
C ASN A 21 -28.55 -47.58 -64.55
N THR A 22 -29.23 -48.40 -63.76
CA THR A 22 -29.34 -48.27 -62.29
C THR A 22 -28.39 -49.23 -61.55
N ALA A 23 -27.57 -49.99 -62.29
CA ALA A 23 -26.67 -51.01 -61.75
C ALA A 23 -25.22 -50.77 -62.18
N GLU A 24 -24.61 -49.69 -61.68
CA GLU A 24 -23.15 -49.52 -61.53
C GLU A 24 -22.88 -48.41 -60.47
N PRO A 25 -21.78 -48.46 -59.71
CA PRO A 25 -21.75 -49.07 -58.38
C PRO A 25 -21.54 -48.08 -57.21
N ASP A 26 -21.92 -48.55 -56.01
CA ASP A 26 -21.85 -47.98 -54.66
C ASP A 26 -20.45 -47.50 -54.15
N ALA A 27 -19.47 -47.23 -55.02
CA ALA A 27 -18.08 -46.93 -54.62
C ALA A 27 -17.78 -45.44 -54.35
N GLN A 28 -18.60 -44.50 -54.83
CA GLN A 28 -18.31 -43.06 -54.74
C GLN A 28 -18.82 -42.39 -53.44
N VAL A 29 -19.75 -43.03 -52.72
CA VAL A 29 -20.42 -42.47 -51.52
C VAL A 29 -19.66 -42.81 -50.21
N GLY A 30 -18.67 -43.71 -50.25
CA GLY A 30 -17.74 -44.00 -49.15
C GLY A 30 -16.55 -43.04 -49.14
N ALA A 31 -15.89 -42.87 -50.29
CA ALA A 31 -14.71 -42.00 -50.43
C ALA A 31 -15.01 -40.52 -50.17
N THR A 32 -16.19 -40.02 -50.56
CA THR A 32 -16.61 -38.62 -50.32
C THR A 32 -16.93 -38.32 -48.85
N ARG A 33 -17.38 -39.30 -48.06
CA ARG A 33 -17.64 -39.10 -46.62
C ARG A 33 -16.38 -39.14 -45.78
N GLU A 34 -15.41 -39.96 -46.15
CA GLU A 34 -14.11 -40.01 -45.46
C GLU A 34 -13.30 -38.75 -45.71
N GLU A 35 -13.27 -38.22 -46.94
CA GLU A 35 -12.61 -36.95 -47.26
C GLU A 35 -13.26 -35.75 -46.55
N ASP A 36 -14.59 -35.66 -46.50
CA ASP A 36 -15.31 -34.61 -45.75
C ASP A 36 -15.08 -34.69 -44.24
N LEU A 37 -15.02 -35.91 -43.67
CA LEU A 37 -14.71 -36.10 -42.25
C LEU A 37 -13.27 -35.71 -41.91
N VAL A 38 -12.32 -36.00 -42.80
CA VAL A 38 -10.92 -35.57 -42.66
C VAL A 38 -10.82 -34.05 -42.73
N LEU A 39 -11.52 -33.41 -43.67
CA LEU A 39 -11.59 -31.94 -43.77
C LEU A 39 -12.20 -31.30 -42.52
N ILE A 40 -13.31 -31.85 -42.02
CA ILE A 40 -13.94 -31.38 -40.78
C ILE A 40 -12.99 -31.57 -39.59
N LEU A 41 -12.30 -32.72 -39.49
CA LEU A 41 -11.34 -32.99 -38.43
C LEU A 41 -10.16 -32.03 -38.49
N ASP A 42 -9.60 -31.76 -39.67
CA ASP A 42 -8.52 -30.79 -39.84
C ASP A 42 -8.95 -29.38 -39.46
N GLU A 43 -10.18 -28.98 -39.83
CA GLU A 43 -10.72 -27.69 -39.40
C GLU A 43 -10.98 -27.63 -37.89
N LEU A 44 -11.44 -28.72 -37.27
CA LEU A 44 -11.57 -28.83 -35.82
C LEU A 44 -10.20 -28.77 -35.13
N ASN A 45 -9.18 -29.46 -35.65
CA ASN A 45 -7.81 -29.42 -35.13
C ASN A 45 -7.23 -28.00 -35.24
N ALA A 46 -7.41 -27.35 -36.39
CA ALA A 46 -6.98 -25.96 -36.57
C ALA A 46 -7.71 -24.99 -35.62
N ARG A 47 -9.02 -25.17 -35.43
CA ARG A 47 -9.80 -24.39 -34.46
C ARG A 47 -9.35 -24.67 -33.03
N GLU A 48 -9.06 -25.92 -32.69
CA GLU A 48 -8.53 -26.30 -31.38
C GLU A 48 -7.17 -25.63 -31.12
N GLU A 49 -6.25 -25.64 -32.09
CA GLU A 49 -4.97 -24.95 -31.96
C GLU A 49 -5.12 -23.44 -31.77
N VAL A 50 -6.06 -22.81 -32.47
CA VAL A 50 -6.40 -21.38 -32.28
C VAL A 50 -6.94 -21.14 -30.87
N LEU A 51 -7.90 -21.95 -30.41
CA LEU A 51 -8.48 -21.83 -29.08
C LEU A 51 -7.44 -22.06 -27.98
N ARG A 52 -6.54 -23.03 -28.14
CA ARG A 52 -5.41 -23.28 -27.22
C ARG A 52 -4.48 -22.08 -27.14
N ARG A 53 -4.17 -21.43 -28.26
CA ARG A 53 -3.37 -20.18 -28.28
C ARG A 53 -4.09 -19.05 -27.54
N GLN A 54 -5.38 -18.85 -27.80
CA GLN A 54 -6.18 -17.82 -27.12
C GLN A 54 -6.28 -18.05 -25.61
N ILE A 55 -6.42 -19.30 -25.16
CA ILE A 55 -6.40 -19.65 -23.73
C ILE A 55 -5.06 -19.27 -23.10
N ASN A 56 -3.95 -19.58 -23.76
CA ASN A 56 -2.62 -19.26 -23.23
C ASN A 56 -2.38 -17.74 -23.17
N GLU A 57 -2.75 -17.00 -24.23
CA GLU A 57 -2.65 -15.54 -24.27
C GLU A 57 -3.52 -14.88 -23.20
N THR A 58 -4.75 -15.36 -23.00
CA THR A 58 -5.66 -14.85 -21.97
C THR A 58 -5.11 -15.13 -20.56
N ARG A 59 -4.57 -16.34 -20.32
CA ARG A 59 -3.95 -16.68 -19.03
C ARG A 59 -2.75 -15.80 -18.72
N GLN A 60 -1.90 -15.57 -19.73
CA GLN A 60 -0.76 -14.68 -19.60
C GLN A 60 -1.20 -13.24 -19.33
N THR A 61 -2.24 -12.76 -20.02
CA THR A 61 -2.83 -11.44 -19.76
C THR A 61 -3.37 -11.33 -18.33
N VAL A 62 -4.04 -12.36 -17.81
CA VAL A 62 -4.54 -12.37 -16.42
C VAL A 62 -3.40 -12.35 -15.41
N GLU A 63 -2.32 -13.09 -15.66
CA GLU A 63 -1.12 -13.13 -14.82
C GLU A 63 -0.39 -11.77 -14.82
N ASP A 64 -0.19 -11.18 -15.99
CA ASP A 64 0.44 -9.86 -16.16
C ASP A 64 -0.38 -8.75 -15.47
N LEU A 65 -1.71 -8.78 -15.60
CA LEU A 65 -2.58 -7.81 -14.93
C LEU A 65 -2.58 -8.00 -13.40
N SER A 66 -2.61 -9.25 -12.93
CA SER A 66 -2.58 -9.55 -11.49
C SER A 66 -1.28 -9.06 -10.85
N THR A 67 -0.15 -9.40 -11.47
CA THR A 67 1.19 -8.98 -11.01
C THR A 67 1.38 -7.47 -11.05
N GLY A 68 0.92 -6.80 -12.12
CA GLY A 68 0.93 -5.34 -12.23
C GLY A 68 0.10 -4.67 -11.14
N GLN A 69 -1.06 -5.24 -10.79
CA GLN A 69 -1.89 -4.74 -9.71
C GLN A 69 -1.22 -4.90 -8.34
N GLN A 70 -0.63 -6.06 -8.03
CA GLN A 70 0.07 -6.30 -6.78
C GLN A 70 1.30 -5.38 -6.60
N GLN A 71 2.03 -5.11 -7.69
CA GLN A 71 3.13 -4.15 -7.67
C GLN A 71 2.63 -2.72 -7.41
N SER A 72 1.49 -2.34 -8.02
CA SER A 72 0.87 -1.04 -7.78
C SER A 72 0.41 -0.88 -6.32
N ASP A 73 -0.24 -1.90 -5.75
CA ASP A 73 -0.72 -1.87 -4.37
C ASP A 73 0.45 -1.72 -3.39
N THR A 74 1.54 -2.48 -3.60
CA THR A 74 2.77 -2.37 -2.80
C THR A 74 3.38 -0.96 -2.89
N ALA A 75 3.41 -0.37 -4.09
CA ALA A 75 3.93 0.98 -4.28
C ALA A 75 3.07 2.06 -3.58
N VAL A 76 1.75 1.88 -3.57
CA VAL A 76 0.82 2.76 -2.85
C VAL A 76 1.02 2.66 -1.34
N GLU A 77 1.14 1.44 -0.81
CA GLU A 77 1.42 1.22 0.62
C GLU A 77 2.74 1.87 1.04
N GLU A 78 3.80 1.69 0.25
CA GLU A 78 5.09 2.32 0.52
C GLU A 78 5.01 3.85 0.46
N ALA A 79 4.30 4.41 -0.52
CA ALA A 79 4.09 5.85 -0.62
C ALA A 79 3.30 6.40 0.57
N GLN A 80 2.28 5.68 1.05
CA GLN A 80 1.51 6.04 2.23
C GLN A 80 2.37 6.00 3.49
N ALA A 81 3.14 4.94 3.71
CA ALA A 81 4.04 4.83 4.86
C ALA A 81 5.10 5.95 4.86
N ARG A 82 5.64 6.30 3.70
CA ARG A 82 6.57 7.44 3.55
C ARG A 82 5.87 8.77 3.84
N ALA A 83 4.65 8.97 3.35
CA ALA A 83 3.89 10.18 3.60
C ALA A 83 3.57 10.33 5.10
N GLU A 84 3.22 9.24 5.77
CA GLU A 84 3.00 9.22 7.22
C GLU A 84 4.28 9.57 7.99
N ALA A 85 5.41 8.94 7.66
CA ALA A 85 6.70 9.23 8.28
C ALA A 85 7.10 10.71 8.10
N ILE A 86 6.91 11.26 6.91
CA ILE A 86 7.14 12.69 6.63
C ILE A 86 6.16 13.56 7.42
N GLY A 87 4.90 13.17 7.53
CA GLY A 87 3.90 13.90 8.31
C GLY A 87 4.22 13.94 9.80
N ILE A 88 4.70 12.83 10.38
CA ILE A 88 5.19 12.79 11.76
C ILE A 88 6.42 13.68 11.93
N LEU A 89 7.40 13.61 11.01
CA LEU A 89 8.62 14.41 11.06
C LEU A 89 8.33 15.92 10.97
N ASN A 90 7.44 16.32 10.07
CA ASN A 90 7.03 17.71 9.87
C ASN A 90 6.02 18.20 10.90
N GLY A 91 5.55 17.32 11.79
CA GLY A 91 4.59 17.67 12.81
C GLY A 91 3.15 17.85 12.33
N THR A 92 2.80 17.43 11.11
CA THR A 92 1.43 17.50 10.59
C THR A 92 0.59 16.27 10.95
N LEU A 93 1.23 15.21 11.47
CA LEU A 93 0.56 14.03 12.03
C LEU A 93 0.95 13.81 13.50
N PRO A 94 0.03 13.27 14.32
CA PRO A 94 0.32 12.92 15.71
C PRO A 94 1.30 11.74 15.77
N ALA A 95 1.98 11.59 16.90
CA ALA A 95 2.88 10.48 17.17
C ALA A 95 2.51 9.81 18.51
N ARG A 96 2.72 8.50 18.57
CA ARG A 96 2.46 7.69 19.76
C ARG A 96 3.51 6.60 19.91
N GLY A 97 3.94 6.35 21.14
CA GLY A 97 4.88 5.26 21.44
C GLY A 97 5.52 5.40 22.82
N PRO A 98 6.50 4.55 23.14
CA PRO A 98 7.26 4.68 24.38
C PRO A 98 7.99 6.03 24.42
N GLY A 99 8.17 6.57 25.63
CA GLY A 99 8.78 7.88 25.75
C GLY A 99 8.83 8.43 27.17
N LEU A 100 8.92 9.76 27.25
CA LEU A 100 8.93 10.50 28.51
C LEU A 100 7.78 11.49 28.61
N ARG A 101 7.24 11.61 29.82
CA ARG A 101 6.53 12.81 30.29
C ARG A 101 7.41 13.53 31.28
N ILE A 102 7.71 14.79 31.01
CA ILE A 102 8.57 15.63 31.83
C ILE A 102 7.76 16.82 32.31
N THR A 103 7.76 17.06 33.61
CA THR A 103 7.10 18.21 34.21
C THR A 103 8.17 19.11 34.82
N VAL A 104 8.18 20.38 34.42
CA VAL A 104 9.08 21.40 34.93
C VAL A 104 8.28 22.42 35.74
N GLN A 105 8.44 22.38 37.06
CA GLN A 105 7.90 23.37 37.98
C GLN A 105 8.81 24.60 38.02
N ASP A 106 8.23 25.78 37.89
CA ASP A 106 8.93 27.06 37.89
C ASP A 106 8.12 28.10 38.69
N PRO A 107 8.05 27.96 40.03
CA PRO A 107 7.16 28.78 40.87
C PRO A 107 7.50 30.28 40.84
N ASP A 108 8.78 30.60 40.63
CA ASP A 108 9.27 31.98 40.59
C ASP A 108 9.37 32.54 39.16
N GLY A 109 9.01 31.75 38.14
CA GLY A 109 9.13 32.15 36.74
C GLY A 109 10.58 32.44 36.33
N ALA A 110 11.54 31.70 36.88
CA ALA A 110 12.97 31.95 36.75
C ALA A 110 13.63 31.10 35.65
N VAL A 111 12.93 30.10 35.09
CA VAL A 111 13.48 29.25 34.02
C VAL A 111 13.74 30.07 32.75
N PRO A 112 15.00 30.16 32.28
CA PRO A 112 15.32 30.91 31.07
C PRO A 112 15.04 30.08 29.81
N VAL A 113 14.98 30.77 28.67
CA VAL A 113 14.83 30.17 27.33
C VAL A 113 15.87 29.07 27.09
N SER A 114 17.12 29.28 27.52
CA SER A 114 18.21 28.32 27.31
C SER A 114 17.91 26.95 27.93
N VAL A 115 17.33 26.91 29.13
CA VAL A 115 17.05 25.63 29.82
C VAL A 115 16.00 24.81 29.08
N LEU A 116 14.96 25.46 28.57
CA LEU A 116 13.93 24.77 27.79
C LEU A 116 14.45 24.36 26.41
N LEU A 117 15.30 25.19 25.80
CA LEU A 117 15.98 24.85 24.55
C LEU A 117 16.88 23.64 24.74
N ASP A 118 17.74 23.64 25.76
CA ASP A 118 18.63 22.53 26.08
C ASP A 118 17.82 21.25 26.35
N ALA A 119 16.68 21.34 27.04
CA ALA A 119 15.77 20.20 27.21
C ALA A 119 15.33 19.58 25.87
N VAL A 120 14.90 20.42 24.92
CA VAL A 120 14.51 19.97 23.59
C VAL A 120 15.71 19.39 22.83
N GLN A 121 16.89 20.00 22.93
CA GLN A 121 18.08 19.51 22.22
C GLN A 121 18.63 18.21 22.79
N GLU A 122 18.62 18.04 24.11
CA GLU A 122 19.01 16.78 24.76
C GLU A 122 18.05 15.65 24.37
N LEU A 123 16.74 15.93 24.33
CA LEU A 123 15.75 14.96 23.83
C LEU A 123 16.03 14.55 22.39
N ARG A 124 16.29 15.51 21.49
CA ARG A 124 16.64 15.24 20.09
C ARG A 124 17.93 14.44 19.97
N GLY A 125 18.97 14.85 20.69
CA GLY A 125 20.26 14.16 20.72
C GLY A 125 20.17 12.72 21.22
N ALA A 126 19.21 12.45 22.13
CA ALA A 126 18.91 11.12 22.65
C ALA A 126 17.95 10.30 21.77
N GLY A 127 17.52 10.81 20.62
CA GLY A 127 16.68 10.09 19.67
C GLY A 127 15.18 10.28 19.85
N ALA A 128 14.72 11.39 20.43
CA ALA A 128 13.30 11.74 20.40
C ALA A 128 12.81 11.89 18.95
N GLU A 129 11.70 11.23 18.63
CA GLU A 129 11.08 11.19 17.31
C GLU A 129 9.98 12.25 17.17
N ALA A 130 9.29 12.56 18.27
CA ALA A 130 8.30 13.63 18.34
C ALA A 130 8.32 14.28 19.72
N ILE A 131 8.21 15.62 19.77
CA ILE A 131 8.24 16.41 21.00
C ILE A 131 7.09 17.41 20.99
N GLN A 132 6.43 17.57 22.13
CA GLN A 132 5.43 18.60 22.37
C GLN A 132 5.67 19.25 23.74
N VAL A 133 5.47 20.56 23.80
CA VAL A 133 5.61 21.35 25.04
C VAL A 133 4.35 22.19 25.20
N ASP A 134 3.63 22.02 26.31
CA ASP A 134 2.35 22.70 26.63
C ASP A 134 1.34 22.73 25.47
N GLY A 135 1.26 21.64 24.70
CA GLY A 135 0.35 21.57 23.55
C GLY A 135 0.90 22.16 22.25
N VAL A 136 2.14 22.61 22.20
CA VAL A 136 2.81 23.08 20.98
C VAL A 136 3.72 21.99 20.43
N ARG A 137 3.54 21.64 19.15
CA ARG A 137 4.39 20.68 18.45
C ARG A 137 5.75 21.30 18.18
N VAL A 138 6.82 20.63 18.60
CA VAL A 138 8.18 21.10 18.38
C VAL A 138 8.78 20.40 17.16
N VAL A 139 9.07 21.17 16.12
CA VAL A 139 9.71 20.71 14.87
C VAL A 139 11.03 21.44 14.63
N ALA A 140 11.73 21.11 13.54
CA ALA A 140 13.03 21.68 13.21
C ALA A 140 13.02 23.22 13.12
N SER A 141 11.92 23.81 12.63
CA SER A 141 11.76 25.26 12.50
C SER A 141 11.23 25.95 13.76
N SER A 142 10.90 25.20 14.81
CA SER A 142 10.33 25.78 16.02
C SER A 142 11.32 26.67 16.77
N ALA A 143 10.84 27.79 17.29
CA ALA A 143 11.63 28.77 18.03
C ALA A 143 11.13 28.92 19.46
N ILE A 144 12.03 28.73 20.42
CA ILE A 144 11.78 29.04 21.83
C ILE A 144 12.27 30.47 22.10
N THR A 145 11.39 31.33 22.57
CA THR A 145 11.64 32.78 22.72
C THR A 145 11.07 33.32 24.03
N GLY A 146 11.31 34.61 24.30
CA GLY A 146 10.76 35.32 25.46
C GLY A 146 11.81 35.57 26.55
N SER A 147 11.35 35.60 27.79
CA SER A 147 12.17 35.82 28.99
C SER A 147 11.61 34.97 30.13
N PRO A 148 12.37 34.73 31.22
CA PRO A 148 11.86 34.02 32.39
C PRO A 148 10.46 34.52 32.81
N GLY A 149 9.53 33.59 33.05
CA GLY A 149 8.14 33.87 33.40
C GLY A 149 7.23 34.27 32.21
N SER A 150 7.79 34.36 31.00
CA SER A 150 7.08 34.76 29.78
C SER A 150 7.61 34.02 28.53
N LEU A 151 7.92 32.74 28.70
CA LEU A 151 8.43 31.87 27.64
C LEU A 151 7.37 31.61 26.57
N ARG A 152 7.82 31.43 25.33
CA ARG A 152 6.97 31.13 24.17
C ARG A 152 7.62 30.08 23.27
N ILE A 153 6.79 29.27 22.62
CA ILE A 153 7.21 28.42 21.49
C ILE A 153 6.36 28.81 20.29
N ASP A 154 7.01 29.17 19.18
CA ASP A 154 6.35 29.58 17.94
C ASP A 154 5.31 30.70 18.15
N GLY A 155 5.61 31.60 19.09
CA GLY A 155 4.75 32.72 19.48
C GLY A 155 3.66 32.38 20.50
N VAL A 156 3.37 31.09 20.74
CA VAL A 156 2.40 30.62 21.74
C VAL A 156 2.99 30.74 23.15
N PRO A 157 2.32 31.43 24.09
CA PRO A 157 2.81 31.55 25.46
C PRO A 157 2.71 30.23 26.22
N LEU A 158 3.75 29.92 26.99
CA LEU A 158 3.81 28.78 27.90
C LEU A 158 3.39 29.18 29.31
N SER A 159 3.03 28.21 30.14
CA SER A 159 2.68 28.47 31.55
C SER A 159 3.16 27.34 32.44
N ALA A 160 3.95 27.70 33.46
CA ALA A 160 4.45 26.73 34.43
C ALA A 160 3.28 26.09 35.22
N PRO A 161 3.34 24.79 35.53
CA PRO A 161 4.44 23.87 35.19
C PRO A 161 4.44 23.48 33.72
N TYR A 162 5.61 23.52 33.07
CA TYR A 162 5.76 23.15 31.66
C TYR A 162 5.65 21.62 31.51
N ASP A 163 4.73 21.15 30.68
CA ASP A 163 4.51 19.74 30.31
C ASP A 163 5.20 19.44 28.98
N ILE A 164 6.29 18.66 29.05
CA ILE A 164 7.03 18.20 27.87
C ILE A 164 6.73 16.72 27.67
N ARG A 165 6.28 16.37 26.47
CA ARG A 165 6.05 14.99 26.04
C ARG A 165 7.01 14.67 24.90
N ALA A 166 7.69 13.54 25.00
CA ALA A 166 8.60 13.08 23.97
C ALA A 166 8.38 11.59 23.70
N VAL A 167 8.19 11.22 22.43
CA VAL A 167 8.18 9.83 21.94
C VAL A 167 9.60 9.47 21.49
N GLY A 168 10.09 8.30 21.87
CA GLY A 168 11.41 7.80 21.51
C GLY A 168 12.03 6.88 22.58
N PRO A 169 13.35 6.63 22.53
CA PRO A 169 14.05 5.75 23.46
C PRO A 169 14.07 6.29 24.91
N ALA A 170 13.02 5.98 25.70
CA ALA A 170 12.76 6.59 27.01
C ALA A 170 13.95 6.54 27.98
N ALA A 171 14.67 5.43 28.04
CA ALA A 171 15.84 5.28 28.90
C ALA A 171 17.00 6.19 28.47
N ALA A 172 17.27 6.30 27.16
CA ALA A 172 18.34 7.17 26.65
C ALA A 172 18.00 8.64 26.86
N MET A 173 16.75 9.03 26.58
CA MET A 173 16.26 10.39 26.84
C MET A 173 16.34 10.75 28.33
N GLN A 174 15.98 9.81 29.23
CA GLN A 174 16.05 10.08 30.67
C GLN A 174 17.49 10.25 31.13
N VAL A 175 18.42 9.45 30.61
CA VAL A 175 19.85 9.60 30.91
C VAL A 175 20.34 10.97 30.44
N ALA A 176 20.05 11.38 29.21
CA ALA A 176 20.47 12.67 28.65
C ALA A 176 20.03 13.85 29.52
N LEU A 177 18.77 13.87 29.98
CA LEU A 177 18.25 14.94 30.85
C LEU A 177 18.90 15.00 32.24
N ASN A 178 19.44 13.87 32.73
CA ASN A 178 20.00 13.73 34.08
C ASN A 178 21.54 13.74 34.10
N VAL A 179 22.22 13.92 32.96
CA VAL A 179 23.68 14.07 32.93
C VAL A 179 24.11 15.22 33.87
N ALA A 180 25.26 15.10 34.51
CA ALA A 180 25.77 16.13 35.42
C ALA A 180 25.89 17.48 34.69
N GLY A 181 25.21 18.50 35.22
CA GLY A 181 25.11 19.81 34.56
C GLY A 181 24.10 19.88 33.42
N GLY A 182 23.24 18.86 33.26
CA GLY A 182 22.14 18.86 32.31
C GLY A 182 20.86 19.52 32.85
N VAL A 183 19.78 19.36 32.10
CA VAL A 183 18.51 20.09 32.22
C VAL A 183 17.91 20.04 33.63
N VAL A 184 17.90 18.87 34.29
CA VAL A 184 17.34 18.74 35.64
C VAL A 184 18.13 19.57 36.67
N ALA A 185 19.46 19.61 36.52
CA ALA A 185 20.32 20.41 37.38
C ALA A 185 20.18 21.92 37.08
N ASP A 186 20.02 22.30 35.82
CA ASP A 186 19.85 23.69 35.42
C ASP A 186 18.53 24.28 35.93
N VAL A 187 17.43 23.54 35.81
CA VAL A 187 16.13 23.90 36.41
C VAL A 187 16.27 24.08 37.93
N SER A 188 16.94 23.14 38.60
CA SER A 188 17.14 23.21 40.04
C SER A 188 17.97 24.43 40.47
N ARG A 189 18.93 24.86 39.65
CA ARG A 189 19.80 26.02 39.92
C ARG A 189 19.03 27.34 39.96
N VAL A 190 17.93 27.43 39.23
CA VAL A 190 17.06 28.62 39.19
C VAL A 190 15.85 28.51 40.14
N GLY A 191 15.81 27.50 41.02
CA GLY A 191 14.74 27.33 42.01
C GLY A 191 13.54 26.52 41.54
N GLY A 192 13.57 25.99 40.31
CA GLY A 192 12.55 25.09 39.79
C GLY A 192 12.77 23.62 40.17
N THR A 193 11.87 22.74 39.74
CA THR A 193 12.10 21.28 39.80
C THR A 193 11.67 20.62 38.50
N ALA A 194 12.44 19.65 38.00
CA ALA A 194 12.10 18.87 36.82
C ALA A 194 11.96 17.39 37.19
N ARG A 195 10.89 16.74 36.72
CA ARG A 195 10.68 15.30 36.88
C ARG A 195 10.38 14.67 35.53
N ALA A 196 11.22 13.72 35.11
CA ALA A 196 11.00 12.89 33.94
C ALA A 196 10.46 11.51 34.36
N THR A 197 9.38 11.06 33.73
CA THR A 197 8.76 9.76 33.98
C THR A 197 8.71 8.99 32.66
N GLN A 198 9.23 7.76 32.66
CA GLN A 198 9.06 6.85 31.52
C GLN A 198 7.62 6.37 31.43
N VAL A 199 7.09 6.36 30.22
CA VAL A 199 5.72 5.93 29.93
C VAL A 199 5.77 5.08 28.66
N ASP A 200 5.11 3.92 28.68
CA ASP A 200 5.10 2.99 27.54
C ASP A 200 4.32 3.54 26.33
N ASP A 201 3.41 4.49 26.59
CA ASP A 201 2.49 5.05 25.63
C ASP A 201 2.32 6.55 25.87
N VAL A 202 3.27 7.33 25.34
CA VAL A 202 3.21 8.79 25.25
C VAL A 202 2.48 9.17 23.97
N VAL A 203 1.62 10.18 24.06
CA VAL A 203 0.92 10.77 22.93
C VAL A 203 1.40 12.20 22.72
N VAL A 204 1.89 12.46 21.51
CA VAL A 204 2.18 13.79 20.97
C VAL A 204 1.10 14.09 19.94
N ASP A 205 0.06 14.81 20.36
CA ASP A 205 -1.15 15.11 19.60
C ASP A 205 -1.17 16.53 19.03
N ALA A 206 -0.27 17.40 19.49
CA ALA A 206 -0.07 18.72 18.91
C ALA A 206 0.47 18.59 17.48
N LEU A 207 -0.06 19.44 16.60
CA LEU A 207 0.33 19.55 15.20
C LEU A 207 0.88 20.94 14.91
N VAL A 208 1.71 21.03 13.87
CA VAL A 208 2.10 22.31 13.28
C VAL A 208 0.94 22.81 12.41
N ASP A 209 0.58 24.08 12.57
CA ASP A 209 -0.43 24.77 11.74
C ASP A 209 0.07 25.07 10.32
#